data_AF-A0A6L5QW60-F1
#
_entry.id   AF-A0A6L5QW60-F1
#
_cell.length_a   1.000
_cell.length_b   1.000
_cell.length_c   1.000
_cell.angle_alpha   90.00
_cell.angle_beta   90.00
_cell.angle_gamma   90.00
#
_symmetry.space_group_name_H-M   'P 1'
#
loop_
_entity.id
_entity.type
_entity.pdbx_description
1 polymer ?
#
loop_
_entity_poly.entity_id
_entity_poly.type
_entity_poly.pdbx_seq_one_letter_code
_entity_poly.pdbx_strand_id
1 'polypeptide(L)'
;MEHVDRKLIHVPDSWMRLINLIKMQASSGNFIFLEAPFAAGKSTFAEILIKKLTINDEVEVFYQKLHPLVTTDSILSQFAVNPALTSVVILDDAAEVEATVLEKLISTNNDSYYVILSEPELVNRVPRLQNSRFNLPLFNKQDCHKLLSKMYQFKDPTIEIPLLESELVYYESKGFPAEIIKIGERLSDKFKRHSSGVKSFDIANKGIFSTAVLLIGFVVLATYLFWPSDKKDDKNNVQNQPNQISNELPINIESSEGTVDAGELLIEQGKKDKPLSFNEWVAKQDPEHYTIQLYSNPLEFDAKSFKDKLDLADSYLYPVNINAQLQYRVVWGVYPNRARAQLAIQSLPAEILKQKPWLRSFKSIQEEL
;
A
#
# COMPACT_ATOMS: atom_id res chain seq x y z
N MET A 1 -12.45 -7.69 24.05
CA MET A 1 -11.95 -7.42 22.69
C MET A 1 -11.73 -8.78 22.06
N GLU A 2 -12.55 -9.15 21.06
CA GLU A 2 -12.48 -10.46 20.42
C GLU A 2 -11.12 -10.65 19.76
N HIS A 3 -10.24 -11.44 20.38
CA HIS A 3 -9.17 -12.10 19.66
C HIS A 3 -9.84 -13.07 18.70
N VAL A 4 -10.16 -12.60 17.49
CA VAL A 4 -10.43 -13.49 16.36
C VAL A 4 -9.20 -14.38 16.29
N ASP A 5 -9.39 -15.66 16.58
CA ASP A 5 -8.34 -16.67 16.66
C ASP A 5 -7.74 -16.86 15.26
N ARG A 6 -6.86 -15.92 14.88
CA ARG A 6 -6.19 -15.89 13.58
C ARG A 6 -5.14 -16.97 13.62
N LYS A 7 -5.55 -18.17 13.23
CA LYS A 7 -4.68 -19.33 13.14
C LYS A 7 -3.49 -19.00 12.23
N LEU A 8 -2.29 -19.05 12.80
CA LEU A 8 -1.04 -18.82 12.06
C LEU A 8 -0.83 -19.95 11.04
N ILE A 9 -0.95 -19.62 9.75
CA ILE A 9 -0.91 -20.60 8.66
C ILE A 9 0.53 -20.92 8.22
N HIS A 10 1.38 -19.90 8.15
CA HIS A 10 2.77 -20.04 7.69
C HIS A 10 3.67 -18.96 8.30
N VAL A 11 4.89 -19.35 8.67
CA VAL A 11 5.98 -18.44 9.06
C VAL A 11 7.08 -18.58 8.00
N PRO A 12 7.48 -17.48 7.32
CA PRO A 12 8.58 -17.47 6.38
C PRO A 12 9.92 -17.88 6.99
N ASP A 13 10.79 -18.46 6.17
CA ASP A 13 12.16 -18.80 6.59
C ASP A 13 12.96 -17.54 6.95
N SER A 14 12.68 -16.42 6.26
CA SER A 14 13.27 -15.11 6.55
C SER A 14 12.90 -14.59 7.93
N TRP A 15 11.65 -14.79 8.36
CA TRP A 15 11.17 -14.41 9.69
C TRP A 15 11.80 -15.28 10.77
N MET A 16 11.93 -16.58 10.53
CA MET A 16 12.61 -17.49 11.47
C MET A 16 14.08 -17.12 11.68
N ARG A 17 14.79 -16.73 10.61
CA ARG A 17 16.16 -16.22 10.72
C ARG A 17 16.20 -14.93 11.54
N LEU A 18 15.28 -14.01 11.30
CA LEU A 18 15.19 -12.76 12.04
C LEU A 18 14.92 -12.98 13.53
N ILE A 19 14.01 -13.90 13.88
CA ILE A 19 13.75 -14.30 15.28
C ILE A 19 15.03 -14.79 15.95
N ASN A 20 15.82 -15.63 15.27
CA ASN A 20 17.09 -16.13 15.82
C ASN A 20 18.13 -15.01 16.01
N LEU A 21 18.22 -14.06 15.07
CA LEU A 21 19.08 -12.89 15.22
C LEU A 21 18.67 -12.03 16.41
N ILE A 22 17.37 -11.75 16.54
CA ILE A 22 16.80 -11.03 17.68
C ILE A 22 17.15 -11.75 18.99
N LYS A 23 16.97 -13.07 19.06
CA LYS A 23 17.32 -13.86 20.25
C LYS A 23 18.78 -13.71 20.67
N MET A 24 19.71 -13.61 19.71
CA MET A 24 21.12 -13.44 19.99
C MET A 24 21.47 -12.03 20.49
N GLN A 25 20.75 -11.00 20.05
CA GLN A 25 21.02 -9.59 20.40
C GLN A 25 20.19 -9.07 21.58
N ALA A 26 19.00 -9.64 21.81
CA ALA A 26 18.09 -9.27 22.88
C ALA A 26 18.67 -9.45 24.29
N SER A 27 19.72 -10.25 24.45
CA SER A 27 20.45 -10.40 25.71
C SER A 27 21.20 -9.15 26.16
N SER A 28 21.26 -8.09 25.33
CA SER A 28 22.05 -6.88 25.59
C SER A 28 21.24 -5.59 25.80
N GLY A 29 19.90 -5.60 25.66
CA GLY A 29 19.10 -4.38 25.76
C GLY A 29 17.63 -4.59 26.14
N ASN A 30 16.99 -3.52 26.60
CA ASN A 30 15.61 -3.55 27.14
C ASN A 30 14.53 -3.40 26.06
N PHE A 31 14.91 -3.26 24.78
CA PHE A 31 13.95 -3.12 23.70
C PHE A 31 14.52 -3.56 22.35
N ILE A 32 13.60 -3.90 21.44
CA ILE A 32 13.86 -4.05 20.01
C ILE A 32 12.96 -3.12 19.22
N PHE A 33 13.47 -2.66 18.08
CA PHE A 33 12.75 -1.83 17.14
C PHE A 33 12.57 -2.59 15.82
N LEU A 34 11.35 -2.97 15.49
CA LEU A 34 11.00 -3.62 14.24
C LEU A 34 10.40 -2.59 13.27
N GLU A 35 11.11 -2.36 12.18
CA GLU A 35 10.73 -1.41 11.15
C GLU A 35 10.32 -2.15 9.87
N ALA A 36 9.18 -1.77 9.31
CA ALA A 36 8.77 -2.16 7.96
C ALA A 36 7.59 -1.34 7.47
N PRO A 37 7.33 -1.31 6.15
CA PRO A 37 6.18 -0.58 5.62
C PRO A 37 4.84 -1.12 6.15
N PHE A 38 3.78 -0.35 5.92
CA PHE A 38 2.42 -0.78 6.24
C PHE A 38 2.12 -2.14 5.58
N ALA A 39 1.28 -2.96 6.24
CA ALA A 39 0.88 -4.28 5.78
C ALA A 39 1.99 -5.34 5.63
N ALA A 40 3.23 -5.05 6.05
CA ALA A 40 4.34 -6.01 6.03
C ALA A 40 4.20 -7.17 7.03
N GLY A 41 3.22 -7.11 7.94
CA GLY A 41 2.98 -8.16 8.95
C GLY A 41 3.68 -7.96 10.28
N LYS A 42 4.06 -6.71 10.63
CA LYS A 42 4.75 -6.36 11.89
C LYS A 42 4.07 -6.92 13.14
N SER A 43 2.77 -6.67 13.32
CA SER A 43 2.02 -7.14 14.51
C SER A 43 2.00 -8.66 14.60
N THR A 44 1.79 -9.37 13.49
CA THR A 44 1.85 -10.84 13.44
C THR A 44 3.26 -11.37 13.74
N PHE A 45 4.30 -10.72 13.22
CA PHE A 45 5.68 -11.09 13.55
C PHE A 45 5.95 -10.93 15.05
N ALA A 46 5.50 -9.84 15.67
CA ALA A 46 5.68 -9.59 17.10
C ALA A 46 5.03 -10.68 17.95
N GLU A 47 3.79 -11.08 17.63
CA GLU A 47 3.12 -12.19 18.31
C GLU A 47 3.89 -13.51 18.19
N ILE A 48 4.41 -13.83 16.99
CA ILE A 48 5.23 -15.03 16.77
C ILE A 48 6.53 -14.96 17.56
N LEU A 49 7.21 -13.81 17.53
CA LEU A 49 8.45 -13.58 18.23
C LEU A 49 8.26 -13.82 19.71
N ILE A 50 7.23 -13.22 20.31
CA ILE A 50 6.95 -13.34 21.73
C ILE A 50 6.68 -14.78 22.11
N LYS A 51 5.79 -15.48 21.39
CA LYS A 51 5.54 -16.92 21.57
C LYS A 51 6.82 -17.77 21.48
N LYS A 52 7.84 -17.31 20.75
CA LYS A 52 9.14 -17.98 20.61
C LYS A 52 10.18 -17.54 21.64
N LEU A 53 10.00 -16.39 22.29
CA LEU A 53 10.87 -15.84 23.33
C LEU A 53 10.43 -16.26 24.74
N THR A 54 9.13 -16.35 24.99
CA THR A 54 8.55 -16.81 26.25
C THR A 54 8.70 -18.32 26.36
N ILE A 55 9.87 -18.77 26.85
CA ILE A 55 10.17 -20.18 27.15
C ILE A 55 9.65 -20.55 28.56
N ASN A 56 9.37 -19.56 29.41
CA ASN A 56 8.79 -19.72 30.74
C ASN A 56 7.39 -19.09 30.76
N ASP A 57 6.42 -19.78 31.36
CA ASP A 57 4.99 -19.41 31.40
C ASP A 57 4.66 -18.17 32.28
N GLU A 58 5.68 -17.41 32.71
CA GLU A 58 5.57 -16.30 33.67
C GLU A 58 5.90 -14.93 33.05
N VAL A 59 5.48 -14.70 31.80
CA VAL A 59 5.65 -13.40 31.13
C VAL A 59 4.31 -12.79 30.79
N GLU A 60 4.03 -11.61 31.33
CA GLU A 60 2.83 -10.84 30.96
C GLU A 60 3.08 -10.08 29.66
N VAL A 61 2.21 -10.30 28.67
CA VAL A 61 2.32 -9.65 27.36
C VAL A 61 1.25 -8.59 27.23
N PHE A 62 1.67 -7.34 27.04
CA PHE A 62 0.80 -6.20 26.82
C PHE A 62 0.90 -5.73 25.38
N TYR A 63 -0.26 -5.49 24.75
CA TYR A 63 -0.33 -4.93 23.41
C TYR A 63 -0.95 -3.53 23.48
N GLN A 64 -0.17 -2.52 23.09
CA GLN A 64 -0.60 -1.14 23.07
C GLN A 64 -0.47 -0.57 21.66
N LYS A 65 -1.61 -0.24 21.06
CA LYS A 65 -1.65 0.55 19.84
C LYS A 65 -1.46 2.03 20.18
N LEU A 66 -0.47 2.67 19.59
CA LEU A 66 -0.11 4.06 19.86
C LEU A 66 -0.90 5.03 18.99
N HIS A 67 -1.13 6.23 19.53
CA HIS A 67 -1.88 7.31 18.90
C HIS A 67 -1.39 8.66 19.46
N PRO A 68 -1.60 9.78 18.77
CA PRO A 68 -0.95 11.06 19.10
C PRO A 68 -1.23 11.62 20.49
N LEU A 69 -2.32 11.22 21.14
CA LEU A 69 -2.73 11.72 22.46
C LEU A 69 -2.23 10.85 23.63
N VAL A 70 -1.57 9.73 23.35
CA VAL A 70 -1.08 8.85 24.40
C VAL A 70 0.04 9.51 25.17
N THR A 71 0.05 9.34 26.50
CA THR A 71 1.12 9.83 27.37
C THR A 71 1.92 8.67 27.93
N THR A 72 3.18 8.91 28.30
CA THR A 72 4.02 7.90 28.95
C THR A 72 3.36 7.36 30.22
N ASP A 73 2.78 8.23 31.04
CA ASP A 73 2.18 7.83 32.32
C ASP A 73 0.91 6.99 32.08
N SER A 74 0.12 7.33 31.06
CA SER A 74 -1.05 6.52 30.65
C SER A 74 -0.65 5.13 30.19
N ILE A 75 0.50 5.00 29.52
CA ILE A 75 1.05 3.71 29.08
C ILE A 75 1.58 2.92 30.28
N LEU A 76 2.46 3.52 31.09
CA LEU A 76 3.07 2.84 32.24
C LEU A 76 2.03 2.39 33.29
N SER A 77 0.98 3.18 33.50
CA SER A 77 -0.10 2.83 34.43
C SER A 77 -0.86 1.54 34.06
N GLN A 78 -0.84 1.14 32.78
CA GLN A 78 -1.51 -0.08 32.31
C GLN A 78 -0.68 -1.34 32.54
N PHE A 79 0.64 -1.21 32.75
CA PHE A 79 1.57 -2.34 32.79
C PHE A 79 2.13 -2.64 34.18
N ALA A 80 1.93 -1.73 35.14
CA ALA A 80 2.39 -1.88 36.53
C ALA A 80 1.53 -2.86 37.36
N VAL A 81 0.88 -3.82 36.73
CA VAL A 81 -0.13 -4.69 37.36
C VAL A 81 0.52 -5.76 38.24
N ASN A 82 1.72 -6.24 37.88
CA ASN A 82 2.41 -7.26 38.66
C ASN A 82 3.95 -7.06 38.67
N PRO A 83 4.52 -6.41 39.70
CA PRO A 83 5.96 -6.16 39.80
C PRO A 83 6.81 -7.42 39.98
N ALA A 84 6.20 -8.59 40.19
CA ALA A 84 6.92 -9.86 40.32
C ALA A 84 7.16 -10.57 38.98
N LEU A 85 6.51 -10.14 37.89
CA LEU A 85 6.61 -10.78 36.57
C LEU A 85 7.34 -9.87 35.58
N THR A 86 8.19 -10.48 34.75
CA THR A 86 8.76 -9.78 33.59
C THR A 86 7.64 -9.50 32.61
N SER A 87 7.50 -8.24 32.17
CA SER A 87 6.50 -7.87 31.18
C SER A 87 7.11 -7.64 29.81
N VAL A 88 6.40 -8.02 28.76
CA VAL A 88 6.73 -7.69 27.37
C VAL A 88 5.66 -6.74 26.85
N VAL A 89 6.08 -5.56 26.41
CA VAL A 89 5.18 -4.51 25.93
C VAL A 89 5.36 -4.33 24.42
N ILE A 90 4.33 -4.65 23.65
CA ILE A 90 4.28 -4.40 22.21
C ILE A 90 3.70 -3.00 21.97
N LEU A 91 4.49 -2.12 21.37
CA LEU A 91 4.09 -0.77 20.99
C LEU A 91 3.86 -0.73 19.48
N ASP A 92 2.60 -0.80 19.04
CA ASP A 92 2.22 -0.74 17.62
C ASP A 92 1.95 0.71 17.17
N ASP A 93 2.16 1.01 15.89
CA ASP A 93 2.06 2.36 15.30
C ASP A 93 2.92 3.42 16.03
N ALA A 94 4.17 3.07 16.40
CA ALA A 94 5.05 3.95 17.19
C ALA A 94 5.40 5.29 16.49
N ALA A 95 5.27 5.39 15.17
CA ALA A 95 5.43 6.66 14.46
C ALA A 95 4.38 7.72 14.87
N GLU A 96 3.21 7.32 15.38
CA GLU A 96 2.10 8.22 15.68
C GLU A 96 2.28 9.04 16.96
N VAL A 97 3.26 8.71 17.81
CA VAL A 97 3.51 9.41 19.08
C VAL A 97 4.70 10.34 19.00
N GLU A 98 4.75 11.31 19.91
CA GLU A 98 5.89 12.19 20.07
C GLU A 98 7.17 11.43 20.46
N ALA A 99 8.31 11.87 19.92
CA ALA A 99 9.60 11.23 20.16
C ALA A 99 9.96 11.18 21.66
N THR A 100 9.59 12.22 22.40
CA THR A 100 9.83 12.32 23.85
C THR A 100 9.09 11.25 24.65
N VAL A 101 7.90 10.83 24.21
CA VAL A 101 7.13 9.75 24.85
C VAL A 101 7.87 8.43 24.71
N LEU A 102 8.36 8.11 23.51
CA LEU A 102 9.12 6.89 23.25
C LEU A 102 10.46 6.90 23.98
N GLU A 103 11.21 8.01 23.94
CA GLU A 103 12.48 8.14 24.67
C GLU A 103 12.28 7.95 26.18
N LYS A 104 11.21 8.49 26.76
CA LYS A 104 10.88 8.29 28.18
C LYS A 104 10.52 6.83 28.48
N LEU A 105 9.77 6.17 27.61
CA LEU A 105 9.41 4.75 27.78
C LEU A 105 10.64 3.84 27.75
N ILE A 106 11.49 3.96 26.73
CA ILE A 106 12.68 3.10 26.56
C ILE A 106 13.80 3.41 27.56
N SER A 107 13.75 4.58 28.23
CA SER A 107 14.69 4.94 29.30
C SER A 107 14.19 4.59 30.70
N THR A 108 12.91 4.24 30.83
CA THR A 108 12.34 3.84 32.12
C THR A 108 12.86 2.46 32.50
N ASN A 109 13.41 2.33 33.72
CA ASN A 109 13.84 1.05 34.26
C ASN A 109 12.67 0.40 35.01
N ASN A 110 11.94 -0.49 34.33
CA ASN A 110 10.72 -1.12 34.85
C ASN A 110 10.65 -2.63 34.59
N ASP A 111 11.79 -3.31 34.48
CA ASP A 111 11.89 -4.76 34.19
C ASP A 111 11.00 -5.22 33.01
N SER A 112 10.74 -4.29 32.09
CA SER A 112 9.85 -4.49 30.95
C SER A 112 10.68 -4.52 29.68
N TYR A 113 10.36 -5.45 28.80
CA TYR A 113 10.99 -5.58 27.50
C TYR A 113 10.07 -5.03 26.41
N TYR A 114 10.53 -4.02 25.68
CA TYR A 114 9.69 -3.36 24.66
C TYR A 114 9.92 -3.93 23.26
N VAL A 115 8.83 -4.20 22.55
CA VAL A 115 8.81 -4.52 21.12
C VAL A 115 8.14 -3.37 20.38
N ILE A 116 8.95 -2.53 19.74
CA ILE A 116 8.48 -1.29 19.09
C ILE A 116 8.26 -1.57 17.61
N LEU A 117 7.05 -1.33 17.11
CA LEU A 117 6.67 -1.54 15.71
C LEU A 117 6.40 -0.19 15.04
N SER A 118 7.03 0.04 13.89
CA SER A 118 6.82 1.29 13.13
C SER A 118 7.01 1.10 11.64
N GLU A 119 6.40 1.99 10.88
CA GLU A 119 6.83 2.40 9.53
C GLU A 119 8.24 3.01 9.55
N PRO A 120 8.90 3.08 8.37
CA PRO A 120 10.20 3.70 8.24
C PRO A 120 10.29 5.14 8.78
N GLU A 121 11.53 5.56 9.07
CA GLU A 121 11.94 6.94 9.43
C GLU A 121 11.81 7.32 10.92
N LEU A 122 11.25 6.45 11.77
CA LEU A 122 11.16 6.73 13.21
C LEU A 122 12.53 6.98 13.86
N VAL A 123 13.59 6.31 13.38
CA VAL A 123 14.97 6.51 13.87
C VAL A 123 15.44 7.96 13.75
N ASN A 124 14.99 8.67 12.71
CA ASN A 124 15.39 10.07 12.52
C ASN A 124 14.90 10.96 13.67
N ARG A 125 13.78 10.57 14.29
CA ARG A 125 13.17 11.25 15.44
C ARG A 125 13.62 10.69 16.77
N VAL A 126 13.98 9.41 16.82
CA VAL A 126 14.41 8.67 18.02
C VAL A 126 15.72 7.91 17.71
N PRO A 127 16.89 8.60 17.66
CA PRO A 127 18.15 8.00 17.21
C PRO A 127 18.59 6.79 18.04
N ARG A 128 18.16 6.73 19.31
CA ARG A 128 18.46 5.61 20.22
C ARG A 128 17.94 4.26 19.72
N LEU A 129 16.94 4.25 18.83
CA LEU A 129 16.40 3.03 18.23
C LEU A 129 17.37 2.35 17.25
N GLN A 130 18.37 3.07 16.72
CA GLN A 130 19.23 2.57 15.64
C GLN A 130 19.99 1.30 16.01
N ASN A 131 20.47 1.19 17.25
CA ASN A 131 21.28 0.06 17.70
C ASN A 131 20.47 -1.23 17.94
N SER A 132 19.15 -1.10 18.11
CA SER A 132 18.23 -2.22 18.29
C SER A 132 17.25 -2.37 17.12
N ARG A 133 17.59 -1.80 15.96
CA ARG A 133 16.75 -1.80 14.76
C ARG A 133 16.86 -3.10 13.98
N PHE A 134 15.71 -3.62 13.61
CA PHE A 134 15.52 -4.78 12.75
C PHE A 134 14.53 -4.45 11.65
N ASN A 135 14.92 -4.73 10.41
CA ASN A 135 14.00 -4.58 9.27
C ASN A 135 13.25 -5.89 9.07
N LEU A 136 11.92 -5.85 9.07
CA LEU A 136 11.10 -7.04 8.80
C LEU A 136 11.12 -7.34 7.29
N PRO A 137 11.67 -8.49 6.85
CA PRO A 137 11.64 -8.85 5.44
C PRO A 137 10.22 -9.19 4.98
N LEU A 138 9.88 -8.71 3.78
CA LEU A 138 8.68 -9.12 3.06
C LEU A 138 8.80 -10.58 2.60
N PHE A 139 7.68 -11.17 2.20
CA PHE A 139 7.65 -12.54 1.71
C PHE A 139 8.36 -12.58 0.36
N ASN A 140 9.13 -13.64 0.10
CA ASN A 140 9.62 -13.94 -1.25
C ASN A 140 8.60 -14.80 -2.03
N LYS A 141 8.90 -15.11 -3.29
CA LYS A 141 8.05 -15.97 -4.14
C LYS A 141 7.72 -17.32 -3.51
N GLN A 142 8.70 -17.95 -2.89
CA GLN A 142 8.54 -19.27 -2.27
C GLN A 142 7.67 -19.19 -1.02
N ASP A 143 7.84 -18.16 -0.19
CA ASP A 143 7.00 -17.92 1.00
C ASP A 143 5.56 -17.60 0.58
N CYS A 144 5.36 -16.83 -0.49
CA CYS A 144 4.04 -16.56 -1.07
C CYS A 144 3.37 -17.87 -1.51
N HIS A 145 4.07 -18.71 -2.28
CA HIS A 145 3.56 -20.01 -2.70
C HIS A 145 3.20 -20.90 -1.49
N LYS A 146 4.10 -21.04 -0.51
CA LYS A 146 3.87 -21.82 0.71
C LYS A 146 2.66 -21.29 1.51
N LEU A 147 2.53 -19.97 1.66
CA LEU A 147 1.39 -19.35 2.35
C LEU A 147 0.07 -19.68 1.66
N LEU A 148 -0.02 -19.45 0.33
CA LEU A 148 -1.22 -19.71 -0.45
C LEU A 148 -1.57 -21.20 -0.43
N SER A 149 -0.60 -22.08 -0.69
CA SER A 149 -0.80 -23.52 -0.66
C SER A 149 -1.35 -23.98 0.69
N LYS A 150 -0.75 -23.56 1.80
CA LYS A 150 -1.26 -23.90 3.14
C LYS A 150 -2.64 -23.31 3.43
N MET A 151 -2.89 -22.07 3.02
CA MET A 151 -4.18 -21.40 3.23
C MET A 151 -5.33 -22.12 2.52
N TYR A 152 -5.08 -22.63 1.31
CA TYR A 152 -6.07 -23.35 0.53
C TYR A 152 -6.17 -24.83 0.89
N GLN A 153 -5.05 -25.52 1.13
CA GLN A 153 -5.04 -26.91 1.62
C GLN A 153 -5.70 -27.04 2.99
N PHE A 154 -5.62 -26.00 3.83
CA PHE A 154 -6.35 -25.96 5.10
C PHE A 154 -7.87 -25.94 4.91
N LYS A 155 -8.36 -25.35 3.82
CA LYS A 155 -9.80 -25.31 3.47
C LYS A 155 -10.24 -26.56 2.71
N ASP A 156 -9.41 -27.05 1.79
CA ASP A 156 -9.61 -28.28 1.02
C ASP A 156 -8.23 -28.88 0.70
N PRO A 157 -7.87 -30.02 1.32
CA PRO A 157 -6.56 -30.66 1.11
C PRO A 157 -6.26 -31.07 -0.33
N THR A 158 -7.28 -31.14 -1.20
CA THR A 158 -7.13 -31.51 -2.60
C THR A 158 -6.82 -30.33 -3.53
N ILE A 159 -6.81 -29.11 -3.01
CA ILE A 159 -6.41 -27.93 -3.78
C ILE A 159 -4.89 -27.85 -3.81
N GLU A 160 -4.34 -27.92 -5.02
CA GLU A 160 -2.96 -27.54 -5.30
C GLU A 160 -2.94 -26.21 -6.02
N ILE A 161 -2.07 -25.31 -5.55
CA ILE A 161 -1.89 -23.98 -6.15
C ILE A 161 -0.78 -24.09 -7.20
N PRO A 162 -1.04 -23.84 -8.50
CA PRO A 162 0.01 -23.84 -9.50
C PRO A 162 1.07 -22.79 -9.21
N LEU A 163 2.34 -23.13 -9.44
CA LEU A 163 3.47 -22.23 -9.17
C LEU A 163 3.31 -20.89 -9.90
N LEU A 164 2.96 -20.92 -11.19
CA LEU A 164 2.76 -19.72 -12.00
C LEU A 164 1.70 -18.78 -11.41
N GLU A 165 0.58 -19.33 -10.93
CA GLU A 165 -0.48 -18.51 -10.35
C GLU A 165 -0.02 -17.87 -9.03
N SER A 166 0.68 -18.63 -8.17
CA SER A 166 1.25 -18.06 -6.95
C SER A 166 2.33 -17.00 -7.20
N GLU A 167 3.07 -17.09 -8.31
CA GLU A 167 4.02 -16.06 -8.73
C GLU A 167 3.32 -14.79 -9.19
N LEU A 168 2.20 -14.90 -9.92
CA LEU A 168 1.38 -13.73 -10.29
C LEU A 168 0.88 -13.00 -9.04
N VAL A 169 0.37 -13.74 -8.05
CA VAL A 169 -0.02 -13.16 -6.75
C VAL A 169 1.17 -12.48 -6.08
N TYR A 170 2.35 -13.10 -6.10
CA TYR A 170 3.57 -12.50 -5.55
C TYR A 170 3.91 -11.16 -6.23
N TYR A 171 3.90 -11.10 -7.57
CA TYR A 171 4.25 -9.87 -8.29
C TYR A 171 3.25 -8.74 -8.06
N GLU A 172 1.94 -9.05 -8.02
CA GLU A 172 0.90 -8.07 -7.74
C GLU A 172 0.97 -7.57 -6.29
N SER A 173 1.17 -8.49 -5.33
CA SER A 173 1.29 -8.16 -3.92
C SER A 173 2.63 -7.55 -3.52
N LYS A 174 3.66 -7.64 -4.36
CA LYS A 174 5.06 -7.27 -4.06
C LYS A 174 5.61 -7.90 -2.77
N GLY A 175 5.08 -9.07 -2.37
CA GLY A 175 5.50 -9.77 -1.15
C GLY A 175 4.85 -9.27 0.15
N PHE A 176 3.90 -8.32 0.08
CA PHE A 176 3.14 -7.87 1.25
C PHE A 176 2.16 -8.94 1.73
N PRO A 177 2.26 -9.47 2.96
CA PRO A 177 1.42 -10.56 3.44
C PRO A 177 -0.08 -10.27 3.35
N ALA A 178 -0.52 -9.06 3.72
CA ALA A 178 -1.93 -8.70 3.66
C ALA A 178 -2.46 -8.67 2.22
N GLU A 179 -1.67 -8.18 1.27
CA GLU A 179 -2.05 -8.16 -0.15
C GLU A 179 -2.00 -9.55 -0.76
N ILE A 180 -1.05 -10.42 -0.37
CA ILE A 180 -1.03 -11.84 -0.79
C ILE A 180 -2.33 -12.53 -0.39
N ILE A 181 -2.78 -12.34 0.85
CA ILE A 181 -4.02 -12.94 1.36
C ILE A 181 -5.22 -12.39 0.57
N LYS A 182 -5.33 -11.07 0.43
CA LYS A 182 -6.43 -10.39 -0.26
C LYS A 182 -6.55 -10.77 -1.74
N ILE A 183 -5.43 -10.79 -2.47
CA ILE A 183 -5.40 -11.22 -3.88
C ILE A 183 -5.67 -12.72 -3.98
N GLY A 184 -5.07 -13.49 -3.07
CA GLY A 184 -5.30 -14.92 -2.94
C GLY A 184 -6.79 -15.22 -2.82
N GLU A 185 -7.51 -14.57 -1.92
CA GLU A 185 -8.95 -14.72 -1.71
C GLU A 185 -9.77 -14.33 -2.94
N ARG A 186 -9.41 -13.25 -3.64
CA ARG A 186 -10.07 -12.87 -4.91
C ARG A 186 -9.95 -13.95 -5.98
N LEU A 187 -8.85 -14.70 -5.99
CA LEU A 187 -8.58 -15.76 -6.96
C LEU A 187 -9.05 -17.15 -6.50
N SER A 188 -9.77 -17.26 -5.39
CA SER A 188 -10.20 -18.55 -4.82
C SER A 188 -10.93 -19.44 -5.82
N ASP A 189 -11.80 -18.85 -6.63
CA ASP A 189 -12.61 -19.60 -7.61
C ASP A 189 -11.80 -20.05 -8.82
N LYS A 190 -10.71 -19.35 -9.14
CA LYS A 190 -9.77 -19.77 -10.18
C LYS A 190 -8.95 -20.97 -9.69
N PHE A 191 -8.50 -20.94 -8.44
CA PHE A 191 -7.76 -22.04 -7.82
C PHE A 191 -8.60 -23.32 -7.70
N LYS A 192 -9.86 -23.21 -7.29
CA LYS A 192 -10.80 -24.35 -7.23
C LYS A 192 -11.02 -24.98 -8.61
N ARG A 193 -11.24 -24.15 -9.65
CA ARG A 193 -11.48 -24.62 -11.02
C ARG A 193 -10.27 -25.35 -11.61
N HIS A 194 -9.05 -24.87 -11.33
CA HIS A 194 -7.83 -25.52 -11.80
C HIS A 194 -7.63 -26.90 -11.15
N SER A 195 -7.90 -27.04 -9.84
CA SER A 195 -7.88 -28.35 -9.14
C SER A 195 -8.95 -29.32 -9.68
N SER A 196 -10.16 -28.85 -9.99
CA SER A 196 -11.20 -29.71 -10.61
C SER A 196 -10.90 -30.10 -12.06
N GLY A 197 -10.20 -29.24 -12.81
CA GLY A 197 -9.79 -29.52 -14.19
C GLY A 197 -8.73 -30.62 -14.26
N VAL A 198 -7.81 -30.67 -13.30
CA VAL A 198 -6.82 -31.76 -13.19
C VAL A 198 -7.52 -33.09 -12.87
N LYS A 199 -8.56 -33.11 -12.02
CA LYS A 199 -9.38 -34.32 -11.78
C LYS A 199 -10.12 -34.82 -13.02
N SER A 200 -10.36 -33.97 -14.03
CA SER A 200 -11.02 -34.38 -15.29
C SER A 200 -10.10 -35.09 -16.28
N PHE A 201 -8.77 -35.05 -16.09
CA PHE A 201 -7.83 -35.82 -16.90
C PHE A 201 -7.61 -37.25 -16.41
N ASP A 202 -7.85 -37.54 -15.12
CA ASP A 202 -7.72 -38.90 -14.56
C ASP A 202 -8.93 -39.82 -14.82
N ILE A 203 -10.01 -39.31 -15.43
CA ILE A 203 -11.19 -40.13 -15.81
C ILE A 203 -11.17 -40.52 -17.29
N ALA A 204 -10.19 -40.07 -18.08
CA ALA A 204 -10.13 -40.35 -19.52
C ALA A 204 -9.11 -41.42 -19.91
N ASN A 205 -8.86 -42.43 -19.07
CA ASN A 205 -8.04 -43.58 -19.45
C ASN A 205 -8.80 -44.91 -19.33
N LYS A 206 -9.84 -45.04 -20.15
CA LYS A 206 -10.35 -46.32 -20.68
C LYS A 206 -11.12 -46.06 -21.98
N GLY A 207 -10.39 -46.13 -23.09
CA GLY A 207 -10.95 -46.38 -24.42
C GLY A 207 -11.10 -45.16 -25.32
N ILE A 208 -10.42 -45.26 -26.46
CA ILE A 208 -10.65 -44.58 -27.75
C ILE A 208 -9.85 -43.29 -27.97
N PHE A 209 -8.84 -43.45 -28.83
CA PHE A 209 -7.97 -42.44 -29.41
C PHE A 209 -8.70 -41.43 -30.33
N SER A 210 -7.95 -40.36 -30.65
CA SER A 210 -7.95 -39.65 -31.94
C SER A 210 -9.04 -38.58 -32.17
N THR A 211 -8.66 -37.29 -32.08
CA THR A 211 -8.89 -36.28 -33.17
C THR A 211 -8.49 -34.82 -32.85
N ALA A 212 -8.00 -34.44 -31.67
CA ALA A 212 -7.82 -32.99 -31.38
C ALA A 212 -6.39 -32.41 -31.47
N VAL A 213 -5.33 -33.20 -31.63
CA VAL A 213 -3.94 -32.69 -31.49
C VAL A 213 -3.25 -32.35 -32.83
N LEU A 214 -3.84 -32.67 -33.99
CA LEU A 214 -3.20 -32.41 -35.29
C LEU A 214 -3.44 -31.01 -35.89
N LEU A 215 -4.23 -30.13 -35.27
CA LEU A 215 -4.54 -28.81 -35.86
C LEU A 215 -3.62 -27.66 -35.42
N ILE A 216 -2.84 -27.82 -34.35
CA ILE A 216 -1.96 -26.72 -33.87
C ILE A 216 -0.58 -26.78 -34.53
N GLY A 217 -0.14 -27.95 -35.00
CA GLY A 217 1.16 -28.11 -35.68
C GLY A 217 1.21 -27.64 -37.14
N PHE A 218 0.07 -27.57 -37.84
CA PHE A 218 0.04 -27.22 -39.27
C PHE A 218 0.00 -25.71 -39.54
N VAL A 219 -0.51 -24.91 -38.59
CA VAL A 219 -0.64 -23.46 -38.75
C VAL A 219 0.71 -22.75 -38.60
N VAL A 220 1.62 -23.27 -37.76
CA VAL A 220 2.94 -22.67 -37.52
C VAL A 220 3.93 -22.96 -38.66
N LEU A 221 3.78 -24.10 -39.36
CA LEU A 221 4.67 -24.48 -40.47
C LEU A 221 4.32 -23.74 -41.78
N ALA A 222 3.05 -23.37 -41.98
CA ALA A 222 2.60 -22.63 -43.17
C ALA A 222 3.02 -21.15 -43.14
N THR A 223 3.11 -20.52 -41.97
CA THR A 223 3.55 -19.12 -41.84
C THR A 223 5.06 -18.94 -42.00
N TYR A 224 5.87 -20.01 -41.88
CA TYR A 224 7.32 -19.94 -42.02
C TYR A 224 7.82 -20.12 -43.47
N LEU A 225 6.97 -20.63 -44.38
CA LEU A 225 7.33 -20.86 -45.78
C LEU A 225 6.92 -19.71 -46.74
N PHE A 226 6.23 -18.68 -46.25
CA PHE A 226 5.76 -17.53 -47.05
C PHE A 226 6.33 -16.20 -46.55
N TRP A 227 7.66 -16.12 -46.42
CA TRP A 227 8.37 -14.83 -46.28
C TRP A 227 8.89 -14.38 -47.65
N PRO A 228 8.30 -13.36 -48.30
CA PRO A 228 8.82 -12.85 -49.55
C PRO A 228 10.05 -11.97 -49.26
N SER A 229 11.20 -12.48 -49.69
CA SER A 229 12.44 -11.71 -49.81
C SER A 229 12.38 -10.91 -51.10
N ASP A 230 12.47 -9.58 -51.01
CA ASP A 230 12.97 -8.81 -52.15
C ASP A 230 13.77 -7.58 -51.71
N LYS A 231 15.03 -7.58 -52.12
CA LYS A 231 15.90 -6.41 -52.22
C LYS A 231 16.28 -6.31 -53.69
N LYS A 232 16.15 -5.13 -54.29
CA LYS A 232 17.21 -4.54 -55.12
C LYS A 232 17.03 -3.04 -55.30
N ASP A 233 18.18 -2.40 -55.17
CA ASP A 233 18.48 -0.98 -55.33
C ASP A 233 18.38 -0.53 -56.80
N ASP A 234 18.20 0.77 -57.06
CA ASP A 234 19.20 1.51 -57.84
C ASP A 234 19.07 3.05 -57.78
N LYS A 235 20.24 3.68 -57.88
CA LYS A 235 20.57 5.11 -57.68
C LYS A 235 20.35 5.96 -58.94
N ASN A 236 20.22 7.29 -58.77
CA ASN A 236 20.90 8.40 -59.52
C ASN A 236 20.20 9.73 -59.18
N ASN A 237 20.76 10.67 -58.39
CA ASN A 237 21.88 11.63 -58.57
C ASN A 237 21.44 13.03 -59.09
N VAL A 238 21.99 14.08 -58.45
CA VAL A 238 22.30 15.45 -58.94
C VAL A 238 21.37 16.65 -58.59
N GLN A 239 21.93 17.54 -57.72
CA GLN A 239 21.93 19.03 -57.67
C GLN A 239 20.66 19.89 -57.38
N ASN A 240 20.68 20.65 -56.26
CA ASN A 240 20.98 22.10 -56.18
C ASN A 240 20.47 22.78 -54.88
N GLN A 241 21.31 23.64 -54.27
CA GLN A 241 20.98 24.70 -53.28
C GLN A 241 20.43 25.97 -54.00
N PRO A 242 20.17 27.13 -53.36
CA PRO A 242 19.40 27.48 -52.14
C PRO A 242 18.44 28.69 -52.40
N ASN A 243 17.60 29.10 -51.43
CA ASN A 243 17.08 30.48 -51.21
C ASN A 243 16.24 30.47 -49.90
N GLN A 244 16.54 31.12 -48.77
CA GLN A 244 16.77 32.54 -48.39
C GLN A 244 15.55 33.48 -48.54
N ILE A 245 15.26 34.19 -47.43
CA ILE A 245 14.52 35.48 -47.26
C ILE A 245 12.99 35.37 -47.15
N SER A 246 12.26 36.01 -46.22
CA SER A 246 12.55 36.85 -45.02
C SER A 246 11.22 37.11 -44.26
N ASN A 247 11.36 37.38 -42.95
CA ASN A 247 10.71 38.42 -42.12
C ASN A 247 9.21 38.76 -42.30
N GLU A 248 8.48 38.83 -41.19
CA GLU A 248 8.22 40.10 -40.49
C GLU A 248 7.41 39.89 -39.19
N LEU A 249 7.94 40.41 -38.08
CA LEU A 249 7.16 40.98 -36.98
C LEU A 249 7.08 42.50 -37.25
N PRO A 250 6.06 43.19 -36.74
CA PRO A 250 6.42 44.38 -35.99
C PRO A 250 5.61 44.64 -34.69
N ILE A 251 6.38 45.14 -33.72
CA ILE A 251 6.14 46.34 -32.90
C ILE A 251 5.37 46.21 -31.57
N ASN A 252 6.15 46.58 -30.55
CA ASN A 252 5.90 46.92 -29.16
C ASN A 252 5.30 48.33 -29.01
N ILE A 253 4.42 48.56 -28.02
CA ILE A 253 4.29 49.85 -27.33
C ILE A 253 4.08 49.60 -25.84
N GLU A 254 4.97 50.20 -25.06
CA GLU A 254 5.07 50.25 -23.60
C GLU A 254 4.29 51.44 -23.01
N SER A 255 4.20 51.48 -21.66
CA SER A 255 3.83 52.59 -20.75
C SER A 255 2.34 52.88 -20.51
N SER A 256 1.85 53.28 -19.33
CA SER A 256 2.32 53.33 -17.93
C SER A 256 1.18 53.92 -17.06
N GLU A 257 1.16 53.63 -15.75
CA GLU A 257 0.49 54.37 -14.64
C GLU A 257 -1.07 54.40 -14.65
N GLY A 258 -1.84 54.21 -13.57
CA GLY A 258 -1.62 54.09 -12.13
C GLY A 258 -2.76 54.84 -11.41
N THR A 259 -3.67 54.17 -10.71
CA THR A 259 -4.51 54.77 -9.63
C THR A 259 -5.06 53.70 -8.69
N VAL A 260 -4.89 53.94 -7.40
CA VAL A 260 -5.49 53.22 -6.27
C VAL A 260 -6.94 53.66 -6.09
N ASP A 261 -7.87 52.73 -5.92
CA ASP A 261 -9.09 53.00 -5.13
C ASP A 261 -9.55 51.74 -4.39
N ALA A 262 -9.82 51.92 -3.10
CA ALA A 262 -10.32 50.93 -2.19
C ALA A 262 -11.79 51.24 -1.92
N GLY A 263 -12.70 50.45 -2.51
CA GLY A 263 -14.10 50.50 -2.11
C GLY A 263 -15.11 50.25 -3.21
N GLU A 264 -15.14 49.04 -3.79
CA GLU A 264 -16.43 48.52 -4.27
C GLU A 264 -16.49 47.01 -4.06
N LEU A 265 -16.93 46.68 -2.85
CA LEU A 265 -17.44 45.37 -2.49
C LEU A 265 -18.87 45.25 -3.03
N LEU A 266 -19.11 44.12 -3.70
CA LEU A 266 -20.38 43.43 -3.95
C LEU A 266 -20.96 43.51 -5.38
N ILE A 267 -21.20 42.29 -5.87
CA ILE A 267 -22.08 41.85 -6.96
C ILE A 267 -21.42 41.69 -8.34
N GLU A 268 -20.72 40.56 -8.52
CA GLU A 268 -20.90 39.74 -9.73
C GLU A 268 -21.05 38.27 -9.33
N GLN A 269 -22.28 37.87 -9.05
CA GLN A 269 -22.68 36.47 -9.23
C GLN A 269 -23.14 36.30 -10.68
N GLY A 270 -22.64 35.25 -11.35
CA GLY A 270 -23.35 34.70 -12.51
C GLY A 270 -22.54 34.43 -13.77
N LYS A 271 -21.24 34.11 -13.68
CA LYS A 271 -20.60 33.31 -14.73
C LYS A 271 -20.60 31.86 -14.28
N LYS A 272 -21.38 31.01 -14.96
CA LYS A 272 -21.29 29.54 -14.81
C LYS A 272 -19.92 29.12 -15.32
N ASP A 273 -18.92 29.24 -14.46
CA ASP A 273 -17.60 28.72 -14.71
C ASP A 273 -17.73 27.21 -14.92
N LYS A 274 -17.14 26.73 -16.02
CA LYS A 274 -16.92 25.31 -16.24
C LYS A 274 -16.36 24.72 -14.93
N PRO A 275 -16.89 23.59 -14.43
CA PRO A 275 -16.39 23.01 -13.19
C PRO A 275 -14.87 22.88 -13.33
N LEU A 276 -14.14 23.50 -12.39
CA LEU A 276 -12.68 23.43 -12.34
C LEU A 276 -12.27 21.97 -12.50
N SER A 277 -11.36 21.69 -13.43
CA SER A 277 -10.78 20.36 -13.50
C SER A 277 -10.09 20.06 -12.16
N PHE A 278 -10.01 18.78 -11.78
CA PHE A 278 -9.38 18.41 -10.51
C PHE A 278 -7.98 18.99 -10.36
N ASN A 279 -7.19 18.98 -11.45
CA ASN A 279 -5.83 19.52 -11.45
C ASN A 279 -5.80 21.02 -11.18
N GLU A 280 -6.71 21.80 -11.78
CA GLU A 280 -6.83 23.24 -11.52
C GLU A 280 -7.32 23.53 -10.09
N TRP A 281 -8.17 22.66 -9.53
CA TRP A 281 -8.63 22.78 -8.15
C TRP A 281 -7.51 22.48 -7.16
N VAL A 282 -6.78 21.37 -7.34
CA VAL A 282 -5.64 20.98 -6.47
C VAL A 282 -4.51 21.99 -6.53
N ALA A 283 -4.20 22.54 -7.70
CA ALA A 283 -3.13 23.54 -7.86
C ALA A 283 -3.40 24.84 -7.09
N LYS A 284 -4.66 25.14 -6.77
CA LYS A 284 -5.06 26.32 -5.98
C LYS A 284 -5.06 26.08 -4.47
N GLN A 285 -4.91 24.82 -4.03
CA GLN A 285 -4.92 24.50 -2.60
C GLN A 285 -3.54 24.74 -1.97
N ASP A 286 -3.55 25.20 -0.73
CA ASP A 286 -2.34 25.33 0.07
C ASP A 286 -1.70 23.95 0.29
N PRO A 287 -0.41 23.73 -0.06
CA PRO A 287 0.27 22.45 0.11
C PRO A 287 0.26 21.91 1.56
N GLU A 288 0.21 22.80 2.56
CA GLU A 288 0.17 22.46 4.00
C GLU A 288 -1.24 22.08 4.49
N HIS A 289 -2.26 22.26 3.65
CA HIS A 289 -3.62 21.81 3.94
C HIS A 289 -3.79 20.31 3.63
N TYR A 290 -4.91 19.76 4.10
CA TYR A 290 -5.23 18.35 4.02
C TYR A 290 -6.57 18.10 3.34
N THR A 291 -6.70 16.94 2.71
CA THR A 291 -7.95 16.37 2.23
C THR A 291 -8.08 14.92 2.73
N ILE A 292 -9.23 14.30 2.52
CA ILE A 292 -9.47 12.91 2.90
C ILE A 292 -9.73 12.10 1.64
N GLN A 293 -8.89 11.09 1.39
CA GLN A 293 -9.13 10.08 0.37
C GLN A 293 -10.12 9.05 0.90
N LEU A 294 -11.30 9.00 0.28
CA LEU A 294 -12.40 8.12 0.66
C LEU A 294 -12.32 6.77 -0.08
N TYR A 295 -11.75 6.74 -1.28
CA TYR A 295 -11.77 5.55 -2.14
C TYR A 295 -10.67 5.58 -3.21
N SER A 296 -10.26 4.40 -3.69
CA SER A 296 -9.35 4.21 -4.82
C SER A 296 -9.67 2.89 -5.52
N ASN A 297 -9.89 2.91 -6.84
CA ASN A 297 -10.18 1.71 -7.63
C ASN A 297 -9.63 1.87 -9.07
N PRO A 298 -9.08 0.82 -9.70
CA PRO A 298 -8.64 0.88 -11.11
C PRO A 298 -9.77 1.11 -12.12
N LEU A 299 -11.03 0.85 -11.76
CA LEU A 299 -12.20 1.09 -12.60
C LEU A 299 -12.83 2.45 -12.29
N GLU A 300 -12.88 3.32 -13.30
CA GLU A 300 -13.51 4.66 -13.19
C GLU A 300 -14.97 4.57 -12.78
N PHE A 301 -15.70 3.62 -13.36
CA PHE A 301 -17.13 3.41 -13.11
C PHE A 301 -17.42 3.16 -11.63
N ASP A 302 -16.61 2.34 -10.96
CA ASP A 302 -16.79 2.02 -9.54
C ASP A 302 -16.50 3.23 -8.65
N ALA A 303 -15.42 3.97 -8.95
CA ALA A 303 -15.05 5.16 -8.20
C ALA A 303 -16.07 6.31 -8.39
N LYS A 304 -16.60 6.46 -9.60
CA LYS A 304 -17.71 7.38 -9.89
C LYS A 304 -18.98 6.98 -9.17
N SER A 305 -19.39 5.70 -9.25
CA SER A 305 -20.57 5.18 -8.56
C SER A 305 -20.45 5.35 -7.04
N PHE A 306 -19.25 5.16 -6.48
CA PHE A 306 -18.97 5.40 -5.07
C PHE A 306 -19.16 6.88 -4.69
N LYS A 307 -18.59 7.80 -5.49
CA LYS A 307 -18.74 9.25 -5.27
C LYS A 307 -20.19 9.70 -5.39
N ASP A 308 -20.92 9.22 -6.40
CA ASP A 308 -22.30 9.62 -6.67
C ASP A 308 -23.25 9.09 -5.60
N LYS A 309 -23.01 7.87 -5.07
CA LYS A 309 -23.78 7.31 -3.95
C LYS A 309 -23.59 8.09 -2.65
N LEU A 310 -22.42 8.69 -2.46
CA LEU A 310 -22.04 9.40 -1.24
C LEU A 310 -22.70 10.77 -1.10
N ASP A 311 -23.00 11.43 -2.22
CA ASP A 311 -23.56 12.79 -2.30
C ASP A 311 -22.87 13.80 -1.36
N LEU A 312 -21.55 13.65 -1.20
CA LEU A 312 -20.76 14.58 -0.42
C LEU A 312 -20.40 15.80 -1.27
N ALA A 313 -20.85 16.97 -0.83
CA ALA A 313 -20.37 18.25 -1.34
C ALA A 313 -18.83 18.30 -1.22
N ASP A 314 -18.17 18.94 -2.18
CA ASP A 314 -16.71 19.07 -2.25
C ASP A 314 -15.96 17.73 -2.31
N SER A 315 -16.58 16.71 -2.90
CA SER A 315 -15.91 15.47 -3.30
C SER A 315 -15.45 15.52 -4.75
N TYR A 316 -14.24 15.01 -5.01
CA TYR A 316 -13.62 15.02 -6.33
C TYR A 316 -13.15 13.62 -6.72
N LEU A 317 -13.34 13.27 -7.99
CA LEU A 317 -12.82 12.06 -8.62
C LEU A 317 -11.66 12.46 -9.52
N TYR A 318 -10.53 11.76 -9.44
CA TYR A 318 -9.42 12.00 -10.35
C TYR A 318 -8.65 10.72 -10.68
N PRO A 319 -8.11 10.61 -11.91
CA PRO A 319 -7.17 9.57 -12.28
C PRO A 319 -5.77 9.87 -11.74
N VAL A 320 -5.06 8.85 -11.28
CA VAL A 320 -3.65 8.92 -10.91
C VAL A 320 -2.92 7.68 -11.40
N ASN A 321 -1.70 7.84 -11.88
CA ASN A 321 -0.84 6.73 -12.29
C ASN A 321 0.10 6.37 -11.15
N ILE A 322 -0.09 5.20 -10.56
CA ILE A 322 0.78 4.68 -9.50
C ILE A 322 1.54 3.49 -10.08
N ASN A 323 2.86 3.61 -10.25
CA ASN A 323 3.70 2.52 -10.79
C ASN A 323 3.16 1.92 -12.10
N ALA A 324 2.80 2.77 -13.07
CA ALA A 324 2.20 2.38 -14.36
C ALA A 324 0.81 1.69 -14.28
N GLN A 325 0.10 1.81 -13.16
CA GLN A 325 -1.30 1.40 -13.03
C GLN A 325 -2.20 2.62 -12.80
N LEU A 326 -3.19 2.78 -13.66
CA LEU A 326 -4.21 3.83 -13.55
C LEU A 326 -5.16 3.49 -12.40
N GLN A 327 -5.36 4.45 -11.51
CA GLN A 327 -6.27 4.38 -10.37
C GLN A 327 -7.17 5.60 -10.38
N TYR A 328 -8.43 5.43 -10.00
CA TYR A 328 -9.39 6.50 -9.83
C TYR A 328 -9.65 6.69 -8.35
N ARG A 329 -9.30 7.87 -7.84
CA ARG A 329 -9.39 8.21 -6.42
C ARG A 329 -10.51 9.19 -6.17
N VAL A 330 -11.20 8.99 -5.05
CA VAL A 330 -12.20 9.93 -4.54
C VAL A 330 -11.63 10.62 -3.31
N VAL A 331 -11.52 11.94 -3.36
CA VAL A 331 -11.09 12.78 -2.22
C VAL A 331 -12.22 13.73 -1.81
N TRP A 332 -12.17 14.22 -0.57
CA TRP A 332 -13.22 15.03 0.01
C TRP A 332 -12.69 16.11 0.95
N GLY A 333 -13.15 17.34 0.72
CA GLY A 333 -12.93 18.50 1.57
C GLY A 333 -11.52 19.09 1.51
N VAL A 334 -11.40 20.29 2.08
CA VAL A 334 -10.14 21.02 2.31
C VAL A 334 -10.09 21.38 3.78
N TYR A 335 -9.03 20.97 4.46
CA TYR A 335 -8.87 21.14 5.89
C TYR A 335 -7.55 21.86 6.18
N PRO A 336 -7.57 22.92 6.99
CA PRO A 336 -6.38 23.75 7.21
C PRO A 336 -5.26 23.05 7.97
N ASN A 337 -5.58 21.94 8.65
CA ASN A 337 -4.61 21.14 9.37
C ASN A 337 -5.12 19.71 9.57
N ARG A 338 -4.19 18.83 9.94
CA ARG A 338 -4.44 17.40 10.20
C ARG A 338 -5.55 17.17 11.23
N ALA A 339 -5.60 17.97 12.31
CA ALA A 339 -6.61 17.79 13.36
C ALA A 339 -8.04 18.02 12.83
N ARG A 340 -8.26 19.03 11.98
CA ARG A 340 -9.56 19.31 11.35
C ARG A 340 -9.97 18.21 10.38
N ALA A 341 -9.04 17.71 9.57
CA ALA A 341 -9.30 16.57 8.69
C ALA A 341 -9.65 15.30 9.49
N GLN A 342 -8.99 15.05 10.64
CA GLN A 342 -9.28 13.91 11.48
C GLN A 342 -10.69 13.97 12.09
N LEU A 343 -11.11 15.15 12.57
CA LEU A 343 -12.48 15.36 13.07
C LEU A 343 -13.51 15.12 11.95
N ALA A 344 -13.21 15.56 10.73
CA ALA A 344 -14.07 15.29 9.59
C ALA A 344 -14.16 13.79 9.27
N ILE A 345 -13.07 13.02 9.37
CA ILE A 345 -13.13 11.55 9.26
C ILE A 345 -14.10 10.96 10.29
N GLN A 346 -14.05 11.39 11.55
CA GLN A 346 -14.93 10.88 12.61
C GLN A 346 -16.41 11.18 12.37
N SER A 347 -16.71 12.24 11.62
CA SER A 347 -18.08 12.60 11.24
C SER A 347 -18.64 11.79 10.06
N LEU A 348 -17.81 10.96 9.41
CA LEU A 348 -18.25 10.17 8.26
C LEU A 348 -19.18 9.03 8.67
N PRO A 349 -20.14 8.67 7.79
CA PRO A 349 -21.00 7.49 8.01
C PRO A 349 -20.17 6.22 8.21
N ALA A 350 -20.68 5.28 9.01
CA ALA A 350 -20.01 4.01 9.32
C ALA A 350 -19.63 3.20 8.08
N GLU A 351 -20.42 3.28 7.01
CA GLU A 351 -20.12 2.62 5.72
C GLU A 351 -18.83 3.13 5.08
N ILE A 352 -18.50 4.40 5.30
CA ILE A 352 -17.31 5.07 4.76
C ILE A 352 -16.12 4.84 5.65
N LEU A 353 -16.33 4.87 6.98
CA LEU A 353 -15.30 4.48 7.94
C LEU A 353 -14.78 3.06 7.70
N LYS A 354 -15.64 2.13 7.24
CA LYS A 354 -15.23 0.77 6.83
C LYS A 354 -14.25 0.76 5.65
N GLN A 355 -14.28 1.77 4.77
CA GLN A 355 -13.33 1.93 3.67
C GLN A 355 -11.96 2.43 4.13
N LYS A 356 -11.81 2.72 5.43
CA LYS A 356 -10.61 3.28 6.06
C LYS A 356 -10.14 4.55 5.34
N PRO A 357 -10.91 5.65 5.43
CA PRO A 357 -10.58 6.92 4.81
C PRO A 357 -9.17 7.37 5.23
N TRP A 358 -8.38 7.79 4.25
CA TRP A 358 -6.99 8.13 4.46
C TRP A 358 -6.76 9.62 4.30
N LEU A 359 -6.16 10.23 5.31
CA LEU A 359 -5.83 11.65 5.34
C LEU A 359 -4.60 11.92 4.44
N ARG A 360 -4.70 12.92 3.57
CA ARG A 360 -3.69 13.26 2.56
C ARG A 360 -3.37 14.74 2.63
N SER A 361 -2.10 15.13 2.53
CA SER A 361 -1.74 16.53 2.33
C SER A 361 -1.95 16.92 0.87
N PHE A 362 -2.26 18.19 0.61
CA PHE A 362 -2.32 18.69 -0.77
C PHE A 362 -0.96 18.68 -1.43
N LYS A 363 0.13 18.91 -0.68
CA LYS A 363 1.50 18.70 -1.17
C LYS A 363 1.69 17.33 -1.81
N SER A 364 1.25 16.27 -1.13
CA SER A 364 1.38 14.90 -1.65
C SER A 364 0.55 14.65 -2.90
N ILE A 365 -0.62 15.29 -3.04
CA ILE A 365 -1.46 15.13 -4.24
C ILE A 365 -0.89 15.95 -5.40
N GLN A 366 -0.35 17.13 -5.13
CA GLN A 366 0.30 17.98 -6.14
C GLN A 366 1.56 17.32 -6.73
N GLU A 367 2.32 16.57 -5.92
CA GLU A 367 3.49 15.79 -6.38
C GLU A 367 3.10 14.53 -7.20
N GLU A 368 1.86 14.06 -7.07
CA GLU A 368 1.36 12.86 -7.76
C GLU A 368 0.73 13.15 -9.15
N LEU A 369 0.31 14.40 -9.40
CA LEU A 369 -0.30 14.86 -10.65
C LEU A 369 0.77 15.37 -11.61
#